data_AF-A0A1W9PZY7-F1
#
_entry.id   AF-A0A1W9PZY7-F1
#
_cell.length_a   1.000
_cell.length_b   1.000
_cell.length_c   1.000
_cell.angle_alpha   90.00
_cell.angle_beta   90.00
_cell.angle_gamma   90.00
#
_symmetry.space_group_name_H-M   'P 1'
#
loop_
_entity.id
_entity.type
_entity.pdbx_description
1 polymer ?
#
loop_
_entity_poly.entity_id
_entity_poly.type
_entity_poly.pdbx_seq_one_letter_code
_entity_poly.pdbx_strand_id
1 'polypeptide(L)'
;MSIAIDNNKKKEMKMKKFFIVLTVLFFGTSPAFADNLLNGPKPETFPPVKACAKCHNVPKIYDELAQSSHSDLTCLDCHIPGTAQKSKYKAADRSFYHLGYYDDEQGKWHETMGNKVCLRCHTDRESEKIEKKCWDCHMPVRGRDNFVLVKDKKLPPKGDNIRVIKMFPHRSHFCWFHIETNTTKK
;
A
#
# COMPACT_ATOMS: atom_id res chain seq x y z
N MET A 1 -5.84 -29.70 63.73
CA MET A 1 -6.27 -28.48 63.01
C MET A 1 -5.35 -28.22 61.79
N SER A 2 -5.06 -29.23 60.95
CA SER A 2 -4.01 -29.14 59.90
C SER A 2 -4.45 -29.44 58.46
N ILE A 3 -5.73 -29.72 58.20
CA ILE A 3 -6.18 -30.20 56.87
C ILE A 3 -6.68 -29.04 55.97
N ALA A 4 -7.05 -27.90 56.55
CA ALA A 4 -7.64 -26.79 55.78
C ALA A 4 -6.62 -25.93 54.98
N ILE A 5 -5.34 -25.98 55.34
CA ILE A 5 -4.30 -25.14 54.71
C ILE A 5 -3.88 -25.67 53.32
N ASP A 6 -4.01 -26.98 53.09
CA ASP A 6 -3.48 -27.64 51.90
C ASP A 6 -4.34 -27.39 50.64
N ASN A 7 -5.66 -27.31 50.81
CA ASN A 7 -6.59 -27.10 49.69
C ASN A 7 -6.46 -25.71 49.05
N ASN A 8 -6.05 -24.70 49.80
CA ASN A 8 -5.94 -23.33 49.28
C ASN A 8 -4.71 -23.17 48.37
N LYS A 9 -3.56 -23.74 48.77
CA LYS A 9 -2.33 -23.78 47.94
C LYS A 9 -2.54 -24.52 46.62
N LYS A 10 -3.30 -25.62 46.63
CA LYS A 10 -3.60 -26.41 45.43
C LYS A 10 -4.48 -25.65 44.43
N LYS A 11 -5.41 -24.83 44.92
CA LYS A 11 -6.27 -23.95 44.11
C LYS A 11 -5.47 -22.80 43.49
N GLU A 12 -4.57 -22.21 44.26
CA GLU A 12 -3.67 -21.14 43.81
C GLU A 12 -2.71 -21.61 42.70
N MET A 13 -2.12 -22.80 42.84
CA MET A 13 -1.27 -23.39 41.79
C MET A 13 -2.05 -23.69 40.50
N LYS A 14 -3.28 -24.20 40.60
CA LYS A 14 -4.11 -24.44 39.41
C LYS A 14 -4.44 -23.15 38.68
N MET A 15 -4.73 -22.07 39.42
CA MET A 15 -5.03 -20.77 38.85
C MET A 15 -3.81 -20.15 38.16
N LYS A 16 -2.62 -20.22 38.79
CA LYS A 16 -1.35 -19.75 38.19
C LYS A 16 -1.01 -20.51 36.90
N LYS A 17 -1.19 -21.83 36.86
CA LYS A 17 -0.98 -22.64 35.65
C LYS A 17 -1.97 -22.28 34.53
N PHE A 18 -3.23 -22.03 34.87
CA PHE A 18 -4.24 -21.58 33.90
C PHE A 18 -3.89 -20.23 33.28
N PHE A 19 -3.45 -19.26 34.10
CA PHE A 19 -3.00 -17.96 33.59
C PHE A 19 -1.76 -18.06 32.71
N ILE A 20 -0.76 -18.87 33.06
CA ILE A 20 0.45 -19.05 32.23
C ILE A 20 0.09 -19.63 30.85
N VAL A 21 -0.78 -20.65 30.80
CA VAL A 21 -1.24 -21.26 29.55
C VAL A 21 -2.03 -20.26 28.70
N LEU A 22 -2.87 -19.43 29.32
CA LEU A 22 -3.63 -18.39 28.64
C LEU A 22 -2.71 -17.30 28.06
N THR A 23 -1.69 -16.86 28.80
CA THR A 23 -0.71 -15.87 28.32
C THR A 23 0.09 -16.42 27.14
N VAL A 24 0.50 -17.69 27.17
CA VAL A 24 1.21 -18.32 26.03
C VAL A 24 0.30 -18.46 24.80
N LEU A 25 -1.00 -18.73 24.98
CA LEU A 25 -1.97 -18.79 23.88
C LEU A 25 -2.31 -17.43 23.27
N PHE A 26 -2.36 -16.36 24.07
CA PHE A 26 -2.68 -15.01 23.60
C PHE A 26 -1.46 -14.22 23.10
N PHE A 27 -0.26 -14.47 23.63
CA PHE A 27 0.98 -13.80 23.23
C PHE A 27 1.91 -14.68 22.39
N GLY A 28 1.59 -15.95 22.20
CA GLY A 28 2.15 -16.81 21.15
C GLY A 28 1.63 -16.44 19.76
N THR A 29 1.31 -15.17 19.53
CA THR A 29 1.05 -14.63 18.20
C THR A 29 2.33 -14.81 17.39
N SER A 30 2.24 -15.69 16.39
CA SER A 30 3.32 -16.07 15.50
C SER A 30 4.19 -14.88 15.11
N PRO A 31 5.54 -15.00 15.07
CA PRO A 31 6.46 -13.94 14.63
C PRO A 31 6.02 -13.27 13.32
N ALA A 32 5.37 -14.04 12.44
CA ALA A 32 4.79 -13.57 11.19
C ALA A 32 3.76 -12.42 11.35
N PHE A 33 3.06 -12.31 12.48
CA PHE A 33 2.15 -11.20 12.74
C PHE A 33 2.90 -9.92 13.12
N ALA A 34 3.99 -10.02 13.88
CA ALA A 34 4.80 -8.87 14.27
C ALA A 34 5.54 -8.28 13.06
N ASP A 35 6.10 -9.14 12.20
CA ASP A 35 6.83 -8.70 11.01
C ASP A 35 5.91 -7.99 9.99
N ASN A 36 4.71 -8.54 9.74
CA ASN A 36 3.73 -7.88 8.87
C ASN A 36 3.21 -6.55 9.45
N LEU A 37 3.26 -6.38 10.78
CA LEU A 37 2.84 -5.13 11.42
C LEU A 37 3.86 -4.00 11.19
N LEU A 38 5.15 -4.36 11.21
CA LEU A 38 6.27 -3.42 11.10
C LEU A 38 6.64 -3.15 9.63
N ASN A 39 6.74 -4.20 8.81
CA ASN A 39 7.19 -4.09 7.43
C ASN A 39 6.04 -3.90 6.44
N GLY A 40 4.79 -4.12 6.84
CA GLY A 40 3.63 -4.15 5.94
C GLY A 40 3.50 -5.49 5.20
N PRO A 41 2.38 -5.73 4.51
CA PRO A 41 2.19 -6.96 3.76
C PRO A 41 3.13 -7.02 2.57
N LYS A 42 3.49 -8.24 2.17
CA LYS A 42 4.25 -8.47 0.94
C LYS A 42 3.37 -8.21 -0.30
N PRO A 43 3.92 -7.73 -1.43
CA PRO A 43 3.14 -7.41 -2.63
C PRO A 43 2.22 -8.55 -3.09
N GLU A 44 2.69 -9.80 -3.07
CA GLU A 44 1.93 -10.99 -3.47
C GLU A 44 0.72 -11.30 -2.58
N THR A 45 0.67 -10.73 -1.38
CA THR A 45 -0.47 -10.88 -0.46
C THR A 45 -1.55 -9.82 -0.70
N PHE A 46 -1.27 -8.81 -1.53
CA PHE A 46 -2.27 -7.81 -1.87
C PHE A 46 -3.27 -8.37 -2.87
N PRO A 47 -4.54 -7.94 -2.78
CA PRO A 47 -5.53 -8.35 -3.74
C PRO A 47 -5.17 -7.76 -5.12
N PRO A 48 -5.65 -8.38 -6.22
CA PRO A 48 -5.41 -7.87 -7.57
C PRO A 48 -5.82 -6.40 -7.70
N VAL A 49 -5.15 -5.68 -8.60
CA VAL A 49 -5.39 -4.25 -8.92
C VAL A 49 -6.90 -3.90 -8.97
N LYS A 50 -7.73 -4.69 -9.68
CA LYS A 50 -9.19 -4.47 -9.77
C LYS A 50 -9.94 -4.49 -8.44
N ALA A 51 -9.41 -5.14 -7.41
CA ALA A 51 -10.02 -5.22 -6.09
C ALA A 51 -9.78 -3.96 -5.26
N CYS A 52 -8.64 -3.28 -5.40
CA CYS A 52 -8.41 -2.05 -4.64
C CYS A 52 -9.30 -0.88 -5.12
N ALA A 53 -9.78 -0.91 -6.38
CA ALA A 53 -10.84 -0.01 -6.87
C ALA A 53 -12.13 -0.11 -6.04
N LYS A 54 -12.47 -1.32 -5.58
CA LYS A 54 -13.69 -1.57 -4.80
C LYS A 54 -13.61 -0.96 -3.41
N CYS A 55 -12.44 -1.03 -2.78
CA CYS A 55 -12.25 -0.53 -1.43
C CYS A 55 -11.88 0.96 -1.39
N HIS A 56 -11.04 1.43 -2.32
CA HIS A 56 -10.56 2.82 -2.35
C HIS A 56 -11.46 3.75 -3.18
N ASN A 57 -12.41 3.20 -3.94
CA ASN A 57 -13.37 3.94 -4.74
C ASN A 57 -12.72 4.97 -5.69
N VAL A 58 -11.66 4.54 -6.37
CA VAL A 58 -10.91 5.34 -7.35
C VAL A 58 -10.94 4.71 -8.76
N PRO A 59 -12.12 4.35 -9.30
CA PRO A 59 -12.23 3.55 -10.53
C PRO A 59 -11.51 4.17 -11.73
N LYS A 60 -11.53 5.51 -11.85
CA LYS A 60 -10.86 6.23 -12.94
C LYS A 60 -9.34 6.00 -12.96
N ILE A 61 -8.69 5.90 -11.80
CA ILE A 61 -7.23 5.65 -11.72
C ILE A 61 -6.91 4.27 -12.32
N TYR A 62 -7.77 3.29 -12.06
CA TYR A 62 -7.63 1.95 -12.60
C TYR A 62 -7.87 1.89 -14.10
N ASP A 63 -8.92 2.55 -14.57
CA ASP A 63 -9.22 2.62 -16.00
C ASP A 63 -8.09 3.29 -16.77
N GLU A 64 -7.47 4.33 -16.20
CA GLU A 64 -6.30 5.00 -16.77
C GLU A 64 -5.06 4.09 -16.81
N LEU A 65 -4.75 3.40 -15.70
CA LEU A 65 -3.61 2.46 -15.65
C LEU A 65 -3.80 1.31 -16.64
N ALA A 66 -5.00 0.72 -16.68
CA ALA A 66 -5.34 -0.39 -17.56
C ALA A 66 -5.26 -0.05 -19.06
N GLN A 67 -5.36 1.23 -19.41
CA GLN A 67 -5.24 1.74 -20.78
C GLN A 67 -3.84 2.29 -21.08
N SER A 68 -2.92 2.26 -20.12
CA SER A 68 -1.59 2.85 -20.25
C SER A 68 -0.54 1.84 -20.73
N SER A 69 0.64 2.37 -21.04
CA SER A 69 1.87 1.60 -21.25
C SER A 69 2.27 0.71 -20.09
N HIS A 70 1.76 0.97 -18.89
CA HIS A 70 2.05 0.25 -17.65
C HIS A 70 0.87 -0.62 -17.20
N SER A 71 0.00 -1.04 -18.13
CA SER A 71 -1.20 -1.83 -17.81
C SER A 71 -0.91 -3.22 -17.24
N ASP A 72 0.31 -3.71 -17.42
CA ASP A 72 0.86 -4.94 -16.85
C ASP A 72 1.42 -4.77 -15.43
N LEU A 73 1.67 -3.53 -15.00
CA LEU A 73 2.10 -3.21 -13.64
C LEU A 73 0.94 -3.20 -12.66
N THR A 74 1.27 -3.46 -11.40
CA THR A 74 0.41 -3.26 -10.24
C THR A 74 0.61 -1.87 -9.63
N CYS A 75 -0.36 -1.41 -8.84
CA CYS A 75 -0.22 -0.15 -8.11
C CYS A 75 1.02 -0.14 -7.19
N LEU A 76 1.39 -1.33 -6.70
CA LEU A 76 2.47 -1.55 -5.75
C LEU A 76 3.87 -1.56 -6.36
N ASP A 77 3.96 -1.61 -7.69
CA ASP A 77 5.23 -1.43 -8.39
C ASP A 77 5.72 0.01 -8.33
N CYS A 78 4.81 0.96 -8.07
CA CYS A 78 5.11 2.38 -7.92
C CYS A 78 4.77 2.95 -6.54
N HIS A 79 3.78 2.41 -5.83
CA HIS A 79 3.27 2.97 -4.59
C HIS A 79 3.53 2.09 -3.38
N ILE A 80 3.82 2.74 -2.25
CA ILE A 80 3.99 2.04 -0.97
C ILE A 80 2.63 1.90 -0.29
N PRO A 81 2.28 0.73 0.27
CA PRO A 81 1.05 0.57 1.00
C PRO A 81 1.06 1.36 2.31
N GLY A 82 -0.11 1.87 2.70
CA GLY A 82 -0.26 2.68 3.92
C GLY A 82 0.16 1.97 5.22
N THR A 83 0.21 0.64 5.23
CA THR A 83 0.76 -0.16 6.34
C THR A 83 2.26 0.01 6.50
N ALA A 84 3.03 0.00 5.40
CA ALA A 84 4.47 0.23 5.45
C ALA A 84 4.82 1.69 5.77
N GLN A 85 3.89 2.61 5.54
CA GLN A 85 4.00 4.01 5.93
C GLN A 85 3.77 4.25 7.43
N LYS A 86 3.31 3.26 8.21
CA LYS A 86 2.89 3.43 9.62
C LYS A 86 4.01 3.93 10.52
N SER A 87 5.23 3.46 10.29
CA SER A 87 6.43 3.79 11.07
C SER A 87 6.94 5.21 10.80
N LYS A 88 6.64 5.77 9.62
CA LYS A 88 7.17 7.06 9.16
C LYS A 88 6.15 8.20 9.21
N TYR A 89 4.87 7.90 9.01
CA TYR A 89 3.82 8.90 8.83
C TYR A 89 2.67 8.74 9.83
N LYS A 90 2.14 9.88 10.29
CA LYS A 90 0.90 9.93 11.05
C LYS A 90 -0.26 9.45 10.18
N ALA A 91 -1.33 8.94 10.81
CA ALA A 91 -2.46 8.36 10.08
C ALA A 91 -3.06 9.29 9.02
N ALA A 92 -3.12 10.60 9.27
CA ALA A 92 -3.64 11.60 8.33
C ALA A 92 -2.75 11.84 7.10
N ASP A 93 -1.46 11.50 7.19
CA ASP A 93 -0.45 11.73 6.15
C ASP A 93 -0.14 10.45 5.35
N ARG A 94 -0.78 9.32 5.72
CA ARG A 94 -0.68 8.06 4.99
C ARG A 94 -1.57 8.13 3.75
N SER A 95 -0.99 7.84 2.60
CA SER A 95 -1.65 8.07 1.31
C SER A 95 -1.06 7.20 0.21
N PHE A 96 -1.77 7.10 -0.91
CA PHE A 96 -1.25 6.48 -2.13
C PHE A 96 -0.34 7.41 -2.95
N TYR A 97 0.06 8.60 -2.48
CA TYR A 97 1.01 9.42 -3.25
C TYR A 97 2.48 9.09 -2.93
N HIS A 98 2.74 8.34 -1.86
CA HIS A 98 4.10 7.93 -1.50
C HIS A 98 4.59 6.86 -2.47
N LEU A 99 5.72 7.15 -3.12
CA LEU A 99 6.29 6.32 -4.18
C LEU A 99 7.39 5.43 -3.62
N GLY A 100 7.45 4.19 -4.09
CA GLY A 100 8.44 3.24 -3.61
C GLY A 100 8.24 1.86 -4.18
N TYR A 101 8.97 0.92 -3.61
CA TYR A 101 8.97 -0.46 -4.06
C TYR A 101 9.23 -1.41 -2.90
N TYR A 102 8.90 -2.68 -3.11
CA TYR A 102 9.26 -3.74 -2.18
C TYR A 102 10.60 -4.35 -2.57
N ASP A 103 11.51 -4.43 -1.61
CA ASP A 103 12.81 -5.10 -1.75
C ASP A 103 12.65 -6.53 -1.23
N ASP A 104 12.64 -7.50 -2.15
CA ASP A 104 12.47 -8.92 -1.82
C ASP A 104 13.65 -9.49 -1.02
N GLU A 105 14.86 -8.97 -1.22
CA GLU A 105 16.06 -9.41 -0.50
C GLU A 105 16.01 -8.95 0.96
N GLN A 106 15.57 -7.73 1.20
CA GLN A 106 15.45 -7.14 2.53
C GLN A 106 14.09 -7.40 3.20
N GLY A 107 13.11 -7.91 2.45
CA GLY A 107 11.76 -8.18 2.93
C GLY A 107 11.02 -6.94 3.42
N LYS A 108 11.24 -5.76 2.82
CA LYS A 108 10.65 -4.50 3.28
C LYS A 108 10.38 -3.51 2.16
N TRP A 109 9.53 -2.53 2.45
CA TRP A 109 9.23 -1.43 1.55
C TRP A 109 10.26 -0.31 1.64
N HIS A 110 10.70 0.18 0.48
CA HIS A 110 11.61 1.30 0.33
C HIS A 110 10.89 2.49 -0.31
N GLU A 111 10.90 3.61 0.39
CA GLU A 111 10.40 4.86 -0.15
C GLU A 111 11.43 5.54 -1.04
N THR A 112 10.94 6.06 -2.16
CA THR A 112 11.73 6.71 -3.18
C THR A 112 11.29 8.16 -3.34
N MET A 113 12.21 9.01 -3.78
CA MET A 113 11.98 10.43 -3.98
C MET A 113 12.29 10.81 -5.42
N GLY A 114 11.54 11.76 -5.97
CA GLY A 114 11.71 12.20 -7.36
C GLY A 114 11.51 11.05 -8.34
N ASN A 115 12.33 10.99 -9.39
CA ASN A 115 12.19 10.01 -10.47
C ASN A 115 12.61 8.60 -10.12
N LYS A 116 13.14 8.37 -8.90
CA LYS A 116 13.76 7.10 -8.54
C LYS A 116 12.85 5.88 -8.71
N VAL A 117 11.54 6.02 -8.54
CA VAL A 117 10.60 4.91 -8.79
C VAL A 117 10.53 4.55 -10.27
N CYS A 118 10.50 5.55 -11.16
CA CYS A 118 10.45 5.37 -12.60
C CYS A 118 11.78 4.79 -13.12
N LEU A 119 12.90 5.30 -12.63
CA LEU A 119 14.25 4.91 -13.04
C LEU A 119 14.61 3.46 -12.68
N ARG A 120 13.80 2.77 -11.86
CA ARG A 120 13.97 1.33 -11.62
C ARG A 120 13.79 0.50 -12.89
N CYS A 121 12.84 0.91 -13.73
CA CYS A 121 12.53 0.24 -15.00
C CYS A 121 13.03 1.04 -16.20
N HIS A 122 13.19 2.36 -16.04
CA HIS A 122 13.71 3.27 -17.06
C HIS A 122 15.17 3.64 -16.78
N THR A 123 16.07 2.64 -16.88
CA THR A 123 17.51 2.78 -16.57
C THR A 123 18.33 3.36 -17.72
N ASP A 124 17.70 3.95 -18.73
CA ASP A 124 18.46 4.56 -19.81
C ASP A 124 19.23 5.79 -19.29
N ARG A 125 20.49 5.92 -19.74
CA ARG A 125 21.41 6.96 -19.27
C ARG A 125 20.92 8.38 -19.53
N GLU A 126 19.97 8.57 -20.45
CA GLU A 126 19.42 9.88 -20.74
C GLU A 126 18.34 10.25 -19.72
N SER A 127 17.47 9.31 -19.34
CA SER A 127 16.48 9.48 -18.28
C SER A 127 17.10 9.86 -16.93
N GLU A 128 18.26 9.31 -16.58
CA GLU A 128 18.97 9.65 -15.33
C GLU A 128 19.47 11.10 -15.26
N LYS A 129 19.73 11.71 -16.43
CA LYS A 129 20.23 13.09 -16.52
C LYS A 129 19.12 14.14 -16.48
N ILE A 130 17.85 13.72 -16.56
CA ILE A 130 16.71 14.64 -16.59
C ILE A 130 16.43 15.12 -15.16
N GLU A 131 16.70 16.40 -14.90
CA GLU A 131 16.36 17.04 -13.62
C GLU A 131 14.83 17.21 -13.43
N LYS A 132 14.07 17.28 -14.52
CA LYS A 132 12.60 17.37 -14.49
C LYS A 132 11.99 16.06 -13.98
N LYS A 133 10.84 16.14 -13.31
CA LYS A 133 10.16 14.92 -12.84
C LYS A 133 9.56 14.17 -14.04
N CYS A 134 9.72 12.86 -14.12
CA CYS A 134 9.21 12.04 -15.24
C CYS A 134 7.71 12.28 -15.44
N TRP A 135 6.95 12.30 -14.34
CA TRP A 135 5.51 12.54 -14.38
C TRP A 135 5.10 13.96 -14.75
N ASP A 136 6.01 14.94 -14.81
CA ASP A 136 5.67 16.27 -15.33
C ASP A 136 5.38 16.23 -16.83
N CYS A 137 6.05 15.33 -17.57
CA CYS A 137 5.81 15.09 -19.00
C CYS A 137 4.93 13.85 -19.23
N HIS A 138 5.20 12.75 -18.53
CA HIS A 138 4.59 11.44 -18.82
C HIS A 138 3.23 11.22 -18.14
N MET A 139 2.89 12.01 -17.12
CA MET A 139 1.62 11.92 -16.40
C MET A 139 0.98 13.32 -16.34
N PRO A 140 0.38 13.79 -17.46
CA PRO A 140 -0.18 15.12 -17.52
C PRO A 140 -1.23 15.29 -16.42
N VAL A 141 -1.30 16.51 -15.87
CA VAL A 141 -2.31 16.85 -14.86
C VAL A 141 -3.68 16.69 -15.50
N ARG A 142 -4.46 15.69 -15.07
CA ARG A 142 -5.85 15.52 -15.47
C ARG A 142 -6.76 15.92 -14.32
N GLY A 143 -6.74 17.22 -14.04
CA GLY A 143 -7.65 17.85 -13.08
C GLY A 143 -7.45 17.43 -11.61
N ARG A 144 -8.55 17.40 -10.86
CA ARG A 144 -8.62 16.95 -9.47
C ARG A 144 -9.55 15.75 -9.42
N ASP A 145 -9.15 14.69 -8.71
CA ASP A 145 -10.02 13.55 -8.43
C ASP A 145 -10.52 13.60 -7.00
N ASN A 146 -11.71 13.03 -6.81
CA ASN A 146 -12.38 12.99 -5.52
C ASN A 146 -12.06 11.66 -4.84
N PHE A 147 -11.50 11.71 -3.63
CA PHE A 147 -11.59 10.59 -2.71
C PHE A 147 -13.02 10.57 -2.15
N VAL A 148 -13.78 9.55 -2.52
CA VAL A 148 -15.22 9.46 -2.25
C VAL A 148 -15.53 8.31 -1.31
N LEU A 149 -16.14 8.59 -0.17
CA LEU A 149 -16.76 7.58 0.68
C LEU A 149 -18.11 7.18 0.07
N VAL A 150 -18.31 5.90 -0.20
CA VAL A 150 -19.64 5.35 -0.51
C VAL A 150 -20.31 5.00 0.80
N LYS A 151 -21.45 5.64 1.13
CA LYS A 151 -22.10 5.47 2.43
C LYS A 151 -22.61 4.04 2.63
N ASP A 152 -23.15 3.41 1.59
CA ASP A 152 -23.76 2.08 1.65
C ASP A 152 -22.84 0.94 1.13
N LYS A 153 -21.59 1.24 0.77
CA LYS A 153 -20.61 0.30 0.19
C LYS A 153 -21.04 -0.38 -1.14
N LYS A 154 -22.08 0.13 -1.82
CA LYS A 154 -22.50 -0.39 -3.14
C LYS A 154 -21.72 0.25 -4.27
N LEU A 155 -21.21 -0.58 -5.18
CA LEU A 155 -20.43 -0.16 -6.35
C LEU A 155 -21.19 -0.46 -7.65
N PRO A 156 -21.10 0.42 -8.68
CA PRO A 156 -20.42 1.71 -8.66
C PRO A 156 -21.19 2.76 -7.83
N PRO A 157 -20.49 3.75 -7.26
CA PRO A 157 -21.13 4.84 -6.52
C PRO A 157 -22.10 5.61 -7.44
N LYS A 158 -23.37 5.78 -7.02
CA LYS A 158 -24.39 6.53 -7.77
C LYS A 158 -25.16 7.49 -6.87
N GLY A 159 -25.45 8.70 -7.37
CA GLY A 159 -26.33 9.70 -6.71
C GLY A 159 -25.86 10.16 -5.33
N ASP A 160 -26.80 10.36 -4.40
CA ASP A 160 -26.60 10.97 -3.07
C ASP A 160 -25.84 10.10 -2.05
N ASN A 161 -25.48 8.89 -2.49
CA ASN A 161 -24.75 7.89 -1.72
C ASN A 161 -23.23 8.12 -1.70
N ILE A 162 -22.79 9.24 -2.26
CA ILE A 162 -21.38 9.62 -2.36
C ILE A 162 -21.10 10.79 -1.41
N ARG A 163 -20.08 10.66 -0.56
CA ARG A 163 -19.50 11.79 0.17
C ARG A 163 -18.06 12.00 -0.27
N VAL A 164 -17.78 13.14 -0.91
CA VAL A 164 -16.38 13.54 -1.18
C VAL A 164 -15.71 13.83 0.16
N ILE A 165 -14.69 13.06 0.50
CA ILE A 165 -13.89 13.25 1.71
C ILE A 165 -12.78 14.27 1.46
N LYS A 166 -12.11 14.15 0.32
CA LYS A 166 -10.94 14.96 -0.02
C LYS A 166 -10.79 15.04 -1.53
N MET A 167 -10.59 16.24 -2.05
CA MET A 167 -10.08 16.43 -3.40
C MET A 167 -8.56 16.32 -3.37
N PHE A 168 -7.98 15.63 -4.35
CA PHE A 168 -6.54 15.62 -4.53
C PHE A 168 -6.18 15.94 -5.98
N PRO A 169 -5.07 16.66 -6.22
CA PRO A 169 -4.53 16.80 -7.57
C PRO A 169 -4.16 15.41 -8.08
N HIS A 170 -4.71 15.02 -9.23
CA HIS A 170 -4.46 13.74 -9.86
C HIS A 170 -3.66 13.95 -11.14
N ARG A 171 -2.52 13.27 -11.23
CA ARG A 171 -1.78 13.13 -12.48
C ARG A 171 -2.24 11.85 -13.16
N SER A 172 -2.49 11.93 -14.46
CA SER A 172 -3.05 10.79 -15.16
C SER A 172 -2.13 9.58 -15.07
N HIS A 173 -2.70 8.40 -14.81
CA HIS A 173 -1.96 7.15 -14.92
C HIS A 173 -1.86 6.68 -16.38
N PHE A 174 -2.43 7.46 -17.31
CA PHE A 174 -2.21 7.31 -18.73
C PHE A 174 -0.80 7.81 -19.08
N CYS A 175 0.18 6.89 -19.07
CA CYS A 175 1.53 7.16 -19.50
C CYS A 175 1.58 7.25 -21.04
N TRP A 176 2.17 8.32 -21.56
CA TRP A 176 2.41 8.45 -23.00
C TRP A 176 3.75 7.81 -23.36
N PHE A 177 3.75 7.01 -24.42
CA PHE A 177 4.98 6.58 -25.08
C PHE A 177 5.62 7.77 -25.80
N HIS A 178 6.94 7.82 -25.80
CA HIS A 178 7.64 8.54 -26.86
C HIS A 178 7.40 7.77 -28.15
N ILE A 179 6.80 8.41 -29.15
CA ILE A 179 6.89 7.87 -30.51
C ILE A 179 8.38 7.86 -30.79
N GLU A 180 9.00 6.68 -30.87
CA GLU A 180 10.36 6.56 -31.37
C GLU A 180 10.35 7.25 -32.73
N THR A 181 10.90 8.46 -32.80
CA THR A 181 11.26 9.02 -34.08
C THR A 181 12.27 8.03 -34.63
N ASN A 182 11.87 7.31 -35.68
CA ASN A 182 12.70 6.44 -36.50
C ASN A 182 13.91 7.21 -37.07
N THR A 183 14.81 7.70 -36.22
CA THR A 183 16.17 8.01 -36.58
C THR A 183 16.88 6.67 -36.60
N THR A 184 16.66 5.98 -37.72
CA THR A 184 17.59 5.01 -38.28
C THR A 184 19.02 5.43 -37.97
N LYS A 185 19.68 4.66 -37.10
CA LYS A 185 21.14 4.58 -37.14
C LYS A 185 21.51 4.06 -38.54
N LYS A 186 21.93 4.96 -39.41
CA LYS A 186 22.83 4.64 -40.53
C LYS A 186 24.26 4.69 -40.01
#